data_AF-A0A060RUK5-F1
#
_entry.id   AF-A0A060RUK5-F1
#
_cell.length_a   1.000
_cell.length_b   1.000
_cell.length_c   1.000
_cell.angle_alpha   90.00
_cell.angle_beta   90.00
_cell.angle_gamma   90.00
#
_symmetry.space_group_name_H-M   'P 1'
#
loop_
_entity.id
_entity.type
_entity.pdbx_description
1 polymer ?
#
loop_
_entity_poly.entity_id
_entity_poly.type
_entity_poly.pdbx_seq_one_letter_code
_entity_poly.pdbx_strand_id
1 'polypeptide(L)'
;MDIDFCSHHLLAYDNSIINDENEIKAKVEQNVPLIFSKINKLQKEKEDDEDIIYSVTNDNIFNMPRYSRIPKEKKKTKWQLFAENKLRMKKNKSGLIYDKASKGWVRRFQKKQIKLNEQKNNFVHEYKNKEDIYEDPFEKEQEEKDIKKMKQKMRELKNKFDQKGISTEDIKYIQRQKRKRENLIDNLKMAQISSSTFGRKDKKLKKEKKLKLQNDKITNQKYEKRDLKDEVKQNNRLAALVLKSV
;
A
#
# COMPACT_ATOMS: atom_id res chain seq x y z
N MET A 1 -45.69 -31.26 0.30
CA MET A 1 -44.84 -30.45 1.20
C MET A 1 -44.20 -29.36 0.36
N ASP A 2 -44.10 -28.14 0.88
CA ASP A 2 -43.38 -27.08 0.17
C ASP A 2 -41.90 -27.15 0.57
N ILE A 3 -41.02 -27.09 -0.42
CA ILE A 3 -39.57 -27.15 -0.23
C ILE A 3 -39.03 -25.73 -0.38
N ASP A 4 -38.19 -25.32 0.58
CA ASP A 4 -37.49 -24.05 0.51
C ASP A 4 -36.33 -24.18 -0.49
N PHE A 5 -36.43 -23.47 -1.60
CA PHE A 5 -35.47 -23.55 -2.71
C PHE A 5 -34.68 -22.24 -2.85
N CYS A 6 -33.35 -22.34 -2.82
CA CYS A 6 -32.42 -21.25 -3.08
C CYS A 6 -31.82 -21.39 -4.47
N SER A 7 -32.27 -20.55 -5.40
CA SER A 7 -31.85 -20.55 -6.82
C SER A 7 -30.36 -20.24 -7.01
N HIS A 8 -29.79 -19.33 -6.19
CA HIS A 8 -28.40 -18.89 -6.28
C HIS A 8 -27.37 -20.01 -6.09
N HIS A 9 -27.67 -20.96 -5.20
CA HIS A 9 -26.75 -22.06 -4.85
C HIS A 9 -27.30 -23.43 -5.29
N LEU A 10 -28.46 -23.46 -5.96
CA LEU A 10 -29.19 -24.68 -6.30
C LEU A 10 -29.41 -25.60 -5.09
N LEU A 11 -29.75 -25.00 -3.95
CA LEU A 11 -29.99 -25.71 -2.69
C LEU A 11 -31.48 -25.84 -2.42
N ALA A 12 -31.88 -26.98 -1.88
CA ALA A 12 -33.25 -27.28 -1.51
C ALA A 12 -33.27 -27.84 -0.09
N TYR A 13 -34.14 -27.28 0.76
CA TYR A 13 -34.24 -27.67 2.17
C TYR A 13 -35.57 -28.34 2.44
N ASP A 14 -35.48 -29.55 2.99
CA ASP A 14 -36.60 -30.30 3.53
C ASP A 14 -36.30 -30.59 5.00
N ASN A 15 -37.10 -30.02 5.90
CA ASN A 15 -36.90 -30.09 7.35
C ASN A 15 -37.55 -31.33 7.98
N SER A 16 -37.99 -32.29 7.18
CA SER A 16 -38.68 -33.48 7.66
C SER A 16 -37.69 -34.51 8.23
N ILE A 17 -38.01 -35.05 9.40
CA ILE A 17 -37.16 -35.97 10.17
C ILE A 17 -36.88 -37.26 9.37
N ILE A 18 -35.66 -37.78 9.47
CA ILE A 18 -35.22 -39.05 8.89
C ILE A 18 -34.80 -39.95 10.05
N ASN A 19 -35.41 -41.13 10.19
CA ASN A 19 -35.14 -42.04 11.31
C ASN A 19 -34.16 -43.15 10.89
N ASP A 20 -34.29 -43.67 9.67
CA ASP A 20 -33.48 -44.78 9.16
C ASP A 20 -32.69 -44.41 7.90
N GLU A 21 -31.51 -45.02 7.69
CA GLU A 21 -30.68 -44.77 6.50
C GLU A 21 -31.38 -45.15 5.18
N ASN A 22 -32.21 -46.21 5.21
CA ASN A 22 -32.96 -46.65 4.04
C ASN A 22 -34.00 -45.61 3.57
N GLU A 23 -34.45 -44.72 4.46
CA GLU A 23 -35.41 -43.67 4.13
C GLU A 23 -34.76 -42.51 3.35
N ILE A 24 -33.44 -42.32 3.44
CA ILE A 24 -32.72 -41.22 2.77
C ILE A 24 -32.97 -41.28 1.26
N LYS A 25 -32.80 -42.45 0.65
CA LYS A 25 -32.95 -42.62 -0.79
C LYS A 25 -34.39 -42.33 -1.23
N ALA A 26 -35.37 -42.89 -0.53
CA ALA A 26 -36.79 -42.67 -0.82
C ALA A 26 -37.16 -41.18 -0.73
N LYS A 27 -36.58 -40.45 0.22
CA LYS A 27 -36.84 -39.02 0.41
C LYS A 27 -36.19 -38.15 -0.66
N VAL A 28 -34.97 -38.49 -1.07
CA VAL A 28 -34.32 -37.84 -2.22
C VAL A 28 -35.16 -38.06 -3.49
N GLU A 29 -35.64 -39.27 -3.74
CA GLU A 29 -36.50 -39.60 -4.88
C GLU A 29 -37.80 -38.77 -4.88
N GLN A 30 -38.38 -38.49 -3.71
CA GLN A 30 -39.56 -37.62 -3.56
C GLN A 30 -39.25 -36.14 -3.77
N ASN A 31 -38.08 -35.67 -3.31
CA ASN A 31 -37.72 -34.25 -3.33
C ASN A 31 -37.18 -33.78 -4.69
N VAL A 32 -36.51 -34.64 -5.47
CA VAL A 32 -35.94 -34.30 -6.78
C VAL A 32 -36.98 -33.71 -7.76
N PRO A 33 -38.18 -34.31 -7.95
CA PRO A 33 -39.22 -33.73 -8.80
C PRO A 33 -39.69 -32.34 -8.35
N LEU A 34 -39.76 -32.10 -7.04
CA LEU A 34 -40.15 -30.82 -6.46
C LEU A 34 -39.11 -29.73 -6.75
N ILE A 35 -37.82 -30.08 -6.69
CA ILE A 35 -36.70 -29.19 -7.06
C ILE A 35 -36.80 -28.81 -8.53
N PHE A 36 -36.99 -29.79 -9.43
CA PHE A 36 -37.16 -29.52 -10.86
C PHE A 36 -38.39 -28.66 -11.16
N SER A 37 -39.50 -28.86 -10.43
CA SER A 37 -40.68 -28.01 -10.52
C SER A 37 -40.36 -26.56 -10.16
N LYS A 38 -39.57 -26.32 -9.10
CA LYS A 38 -39.13 -24.97 -8.68
C LYS A 38 -38.17 -24.34 -9.70
N ILE A 39 -37.21 -25.11 -10.24
CA ILE A 39 -36.31 -24.64 -11.30
C ILE A 39 -37.10 -24.26 -12.55
N ASN A 40 -38.07 -25.08 -12.97
CA ASN A 40 -38.90 -24.80 -14.14
C ASN A 40 -39.83 -23.58 -14.00
N LYS A 41 -40.13 -23.16 -12.77
CA LYS A 41 -40.85 -21.92 -12.47
C LYS A 41 -39.98 -20.66 -12.59
N LEU A 42 -38.65 -20.79 -12.58
CA LEU A 42 -37.76 -19.65 -12.82
C LEU A 42 -37.96 -19.13 -14.25
N GLN A 43 -37.77 -17.82 -14.45
CA GLN A 43 -37.96 -17.22 -15.77
C GLN A 43 -36.91 -17.77 -16.74
N LYS A 44 -37.37 -18.19 -17.92
CA LYS A 44 -36.52 -18.73 -18.98
C LYS A 44 -36.18 -17.58 -19.94
N GLU A 45 -34.93 -17.18 -19.97
CA GLU A 45 -34.40 -16.36 -21.06
C GLU A 45 -33.87 -17.35 -22.11
N LYS A 46 -34.47 -17.32 -23.30
CA LYS A 46 -33.93 -18.05 -24.45
C LYS A 46 -32.98 -17.09 -25.15
N GLU A 47 -31.69 -17.39 -25.11
CA GLU A 47 -30.72 -16.81 -26.04
C GLU A 47 -30.57 -17.78 -27.23
N ASP A 48 -30.08 -17.28 -28.37
CA ASP A 48 -30.23 -17.87 -29.70
C ASP A 48 -30.07 -19.41 -29.77
N ASP A 49 -31.13 -20.02 -30.31
CA ASP A 49 -31.34 -21.34 -30.91
C ASP A 49 -31.13 -22.68 -30.18
N GLU A 50 -30.41 -22.82 -29.05
CA GLU A 50 -30.34 -24.16 -28.39
C GLU A 50 -30.35 -24.17 -26.84
N ASP A 51 -29.91 -23.09 -26.18
CA ASP A 51 -29.70 -23.10 -24.72
C ASP A 51 -30.85 -22.46 -23.93
N ILE A 52 -31.31 -23.16 -22.88
CA ILE A 52 -32.30 -22.64 -21.92
C ILE A 52 -31.57 -22.05 -20.72
N ILE A 53 -31.60 -20.73 -20.59
CA ILE A 53 -31.01 -20.03 -19.44
C ILE A 53 -32.13 -19.70 -18.44
N TYR A 54 -31.93 -20.05 -17.18
CA TYR A 54 -32.84 -19.72 -16.09
C TYR A 54 -32.30 -18.51 -15.34
N SER A 55 -33.12 -17.46 -15.19
CA SER A 55 -32.74 -16.31 -14.37
C SER A 55 -32.83 -16.64 -12.88
N VAL A 56 -31.83 -16.22 -12.12
CA VAL A 56 -31.77 -16.40 -10.67
C VAL A 56 -32.65 -15.34 -9.99
N THR A 57 -33.46 -15.74 -9.01
CA THR A 57 -34.28 -14.82 -8.22
C THR A 57 -33.42 -13.92 -7.34
N ASN A 58 -33.80 -12.67 -7.11
CA ASN A 58 -33.05 -11.74 -6.25
C ASN A 58 -32.97 -12.17 -4.78
N ASP A 59 -33.89 -13.01 -4.32
CA ASP A 59 -33.92 -13.49 -2.95
C ASP A 59 -32.82 -14.53 -2.70
N ASN A 60 -31.78 -14.12 -1.99
CA ASN A 60 -30.76 -15.02 -1.47
C ASN A 60 -31.01 -15.27 0.02
N ILE A 61 -31.65 -16.41 0.32
CA ILE A 61 -31.95 -16.86 1.68
C ILE A 61 -30.66 -17.28 2.42
N PHE A 62 -29.56 -17.53 1.70
CA PHE A 62 -28.31 -18.05 2.25
C PHE A 62 -27.22 -16.97 2.38
N ASN A 63 -26.94 -16.56 3.62
CA ASN A 63 -25.88 -15.60 3.93
C ASN A 63 -24.56 -16.33 4.25
N MET A 64 -23.65 -16.41 3.28
CA MET A 64 -22.32 -16.99 3.49
C MET A 64 -21.37 -16.00 4.18
N PRO A 65 -20.53 -16.46 5.13
CA PRO A 65 -19.50 -15.63 5.68
C PRO A 65 -18.48 -15.24 4.60
N ARG A 66 -18.08 -13.98 4.59
CA ARG A 66 -17.05 -13.49 3.66
C ARG A 66 -15.67 -13.97 4.08
N TYR A 67 -14.86 -14.38 3.10
CA TYR A 67 -13.43 -14.69 3.32
C TYR A 67 -12.64 -13.47 3.83
N SER A 68 -12.88 -12.29 3.21
CA SER A 68 -12.21 -11.05 3.57
C SER A 68 -13.20 -10.00 4.06
N ARG A 69 -12.72 -9.18 5.01
CA ARG A 69 -13.41 -7.99 5.49
C ARG A 69 -13.76 -7.07 4.33
N ILE A 70 -14.88 -6.38 4.48
CA ILE A 70 -15.30 -5.33 3.57
C ILE A 70 -14.19 -4.26 3.52
N PRO A 71 -13.74 -3.84 2.33
CA PRO A 71 -12.79 -2.74 2.20
C PRO A 71 -13.31 -1.51 2.95
N LYS A 72 -12.58 -1.08 3.98
CA LYS A 72 -12.95 0.11 4.74
C LYS A 72 -12.72 1.36 3.90
N GLU A 73 -13.62 2.33 4.01
CA GLU A 73 -13.44 3.62 3.39
C GLU A 73 -12.13 4.28 3.86
N LYS A 74 -11.39 4.84 2.92
CA LYS A 74 -10.10 5.46 3.21
C LYS A 74 -10.33 6.84 3.82
N LYS A 75 -9.71 7.11 4.97
CA LYS A 75 -9.69 8.46 5.56
C LYS A 75 -9.21 9.47 4.51
N LYS A 76 -9.91 10.60 4.40
CA LYS A 76 -9.56 11.68 3.47
C LYS A 76 -8.16 12.22 3.81
N THR A 77 -7.34 12.43 2.78
CA THR A 77 -6.01 13.04 2.95
C THR A 77 -6.13 14.51 3.33
N LYS A 78 -5.09 15.09 3.95
CA LYS A 78 -5.06 16.51 4.30
C LYS A 78 -5.36 17.43 3.10
N TRP A 79 -4.86 17.06 1.91
CA TRP A 79 -5.14 17.81 0.68
C TRP A 79 -6.60 17.67 0.22
N GLN A 80 -7.21 16.48 0.34
CA GLN A 80 -8.62 16.30 0.02
C GLN A 80 -9.51 17.12 0.93
N LEU A 81 -9.24 17.13 2.24
CA LEU A 81 -9.95 17.97 3.20
C LEU A 81 -9.83 19.47 2.84
N PHE A 82 -8.63 19.92 2.52
CA PHE A 82 -8.41 21.29 2.07
C PHE A 82 -9.14 21.60 0.76
N ALA A 83 -9.05 20.71 -0.22
CA ALA A 83 -9.67 20.90 -1.53
C ALA A 83 -11.20 20.91 -1.45
N GLU A 84 -11.79 20.05 -0.63
CA GLU A 84 -13.23 20.02 -0.38
C GLU A 84 -13.71 21.29 0.32
N ASN A 85 -12.99 21.74 1.35
CA ASN A 85 -13.39 22.90 2.15
C ASN A 85 -13.17 24.23 1.44
N LYS A 86 -12.04 24.40 0.75
CA LYS A 86 -11.63 25.70 0.18
C LYS A 86 -11.82 25.79 -1.32
N LEU A 87 -11.44 24.75 -2.05
CA LEU A 87 -11.32 24.85 -3.50
C LEU A 87 -12.61 24.44 -4.21
N ARG A 88 -13.44 23.54 -3.64
CA ARG A 88 -14.65 22.98 -4.28
C ARG A 88 -14.42 22.57 -5.75
N MET A 89 -13.20 22.15 -6.09
CA MET A 89 -12.78 22.02 -7.48
C MET A 89 -13.37 20.78 -8.13
N LYS A 90 -13.96 20.96 -9.33
CA LYS A 90 -14.22 19.86 -10.25
C LYS A 90 -12.90 19.31 -10.77
N LYS A 91 -12.76 17.98 -10.83
CA LYS A 91 -11.56 17.35 -11.40
C LYS A 91 -11.57 17.51 -12.91
N ASN A 92 -10.68 18.34 -13.47
CA ASN A 92 -10.49 18.40 -14.92
C ASN A 92 -9.59 17.22 -15.36
N LYS A 93 -10.11 16.40 -16.28
CA LYS A 93 -9.57 15.07 -16.65
C LYS A 93 -8.97 14.99 -18.06
N SER A 94 -8.73 16.09 -18.77
CA SER A 94 -8.19 15.98 -20.13
C SER A 94 -6.74 15.46 -20.10
N GLY A 95 -6.55 14.25 -20.62
CA GLY A 95 -5.25 13.61 -20.78
C GLY A 95 -4.41 14.23 -21.89
N LEU A 96 -5.05 14.92 -22.85
CA LEU A 96 -4.41 15.62 -23.96
C LEU A 96 -4.37 17.13 -23.68
N ILE A 97 -3.26 17.77 -24.01
CA ILE A 97 -3.01 19.20 -23.95
C ILE A 97 -2.42 19.62 -25.29
N TYR A 98 -2.86 20.74 -25.83
CA TYR A 98 -2.29 21.29 -27.05
C TYR A 98 -0.90 21.87 -26.76
N ASP A 99 0.12 21.34 -27.44
CA ASP A 99 1.50 21.81 -27.36
C ASP A 99 1.75 22.84 -28.47
N LYS A 100 2.07 24.07 -28.09
CA LYS A 100 2.34 25.18 -29.02
C LYS A 100 3.59 24.93 -29.85
N ALA A 101 4.61 24.28 -29.28
CA ALA A 101 5.87 24.04 -29.96
C ALA A 101 5.73 22.97 -31.06
N SER A 102 5.04 21.87 -30.73
CA SER A 102 4.78 20.78 -31.67
C SER A 102 3.57 21.02 -32.59
N LYS A 103 2.82 22.12 -32.37
CA LYS A 103 1.54 22.46 -33.04
C LYS A 103 0.57 21.28 -33.09
N GLY A 104 0.39 20.58 -31.97
CA GLY A 104 -0.40 19.36 -31.93
C GLY A 104 -0.85 18.96 -30.53
N TRP A 105 -1.81 18.03 -30.47
CA TRP A 105 -2.27 17.49 -29.20
C TRP A 105 -1.30 16.46 -28.64
N VAL A 106 -0.77 16.75 -27.46
CA VAL A 106 0.22 15.95 -26.78
C VAL A 106 -0.33 15.46 -25.45
N ARG A 107 0.09 14.27 -25.02
CA ARG A 107 -0.31 13.73 -23.72
C ARG A 107 0.31 14.55 -22.58
N ARG A 108 -0.48 14.83 -21.54
CA ARG A 108 -0.06 15.57 -20.34
C ARG A 108 1.05 14.85 -19.57
N PHE A 109 0.92 13.52 -19.47
CA PHE A 109 1.87 12.64 -18.80
C PHE A 109 2.07 11.39 -19.66
N GLN A 110 3.29 11.10 -20.15
CA GLN A 110 3.77 9.89 -20.86
C GLN A 110 5.02 10.18 -21.71
N LYS A 111 5.50 9.21 -22.49
CA LYS A 111 6.50 9.41 -23.55
C LYS A 111 6.00 10.48 -24.54
N LYS A 112 6.88 11.39 -24.96
CA LYS A 112 6.56 12.57 -25.80
C LYS A 112 5.61 13.59 -25.14
N GLN A 113 5.54 13.66 -23.81
CA GLN A 113 4.71 14.65 -23.10
C GLN A 113 5.21 16.09 -23.28
N ILE A 114 4.30 17.06 -23.06
CA ILE A 114 4.57 18.50 -23.23
C ILE A 114 5.85 18.97 -22.51
N LYS A 115 6.07 18.55 -21.25
CA LYS A 115 7.26 18.92 -20.47
C LYS A 115 8.57 18.38 -21.05
N LEU A 116 8.54 17.21 -21.71
CA LEU A 116 9.74 16.65 -22.33
C LEU A 116 10.08 17.42 -23.61
N ASN A 117 9.06 17.84 -24.36
CA ASN A 117 9.24 18.68 -25.53
C ASN A 117 9.78 20.06 -25.12
N GLU A 118 9.23 20.67 -24.07
CA GLU A 118 9.75 21.92 -23.47
C GLU A 118 11.23 21.78 -23.08
N GLN A 119 11.61 20.69 -22.39
CA GLN A 119 13.01 20.44 -22.03
C GLN A 119 13.94 20.26 -23.23
N LYS A 120 13.48 19.59 -24.29
CA LYS A 120 14.27 19.46 -25.53
C LYS A 120 14.44 20.78 -26.26
N ASN A 121 13.44 21.65 -26.20
CA ASN A 121 13.48 22.96 -26.83
C ASN A 121 14.35 23.94 -26.02
N ASN A 122 14.39 23.81 -24.68
CA ASN A 122 15.22 24.61 -23.79
C ASN A 122 16.62 24.00 -23.61
N PHE A 123 17.42 24.00 -24.68
CA PHE A 123 18.82 23.53 -24.65
C PHE A 123 19.82 24.62 -24.22
N VAL A 124 19.39 25.88 -24.15
CA VAL A 124 20.19 27.02 -23.65
C VAL A 124 19.49 27.60 -22.42
N HIS A 125 20.26 27.87 -21.36
CA HIS A 125 19.78 28.57 -20.17
C HIS A 125 20.39 29.96 -20.11
N GLU A 126 19.54 30.98 -20.08
CA GLU A 126 19.97 32.37 -19.92
C GLU A 126 20.18 32.67 -18.43
N TYR A 127 21.43 32.99 -18.05
CA TYR A 127 21.76 33.37 -16.68
C TYR A 127 21.11 34.70 -16.31
N LYS A 128 20.46 34.74 -15.15
CA LYS A 128 19.98 36.00 -14.55
C LYS A 128 21.09 36.67 -13.76
N ASN A 129 21.01 37.99 -13.59
CA ASN A 129 22.02 38.80 -12.88
C ASN A 129 22.36 38.37 -11.43
N LYS A 130 21.58 37.48 -10.81
CA LYS A 130 21.80 36.97 -9.44
C LYS A 130 22.12 35.47 -9.39
N GLU A 131 22.21 34.80 -10.52
CA GLU A 131 22.53 33.37 -10.59
C GLU A 131 24.05 33.19 -10.53
N ASP A 132 24.49 32.18 -9.79
CA ASP A 132 25.91 31.85 -9.67
C ASP A 132 26.42 31.26 -10.98
N ILE A 133 27.46 31.87 -11.54
CA ILE A 133 28.06 31.53 -12.84
C ILE A 133 28.80 30.19 -12.75
N TYR A 134 29.24 29.80 -11.55
CA TYR A 134 30.07 28.60 -11.35
C TYR A 134 29.27 27.29 -11.19
N GLU A 135 27.94 27.36 -11.20
CA GLU A 135 27.09 26.19 -10.94
C GLU A 135 26.17 25.93 -12.14
N ASP A 136 26.04 24.66 -12.54
CA ASP A 136 25.25 24.28 -13.71
C ASP A 136 23.73 24.45 -13.42
N PRO A 137 23.02 25.30 -14.18
CA PRO A 137 21.59 25.54 -13.98
C PRO A 137 20.73 24.30 -14.23
N PHE A 138 21.14 23.40 -15.12
CA PHE A 138 20.39 22.17 -15.41
C PHE A 138 20.51 21.17 -14.27
N GLU A 139 21.68 21.06 -13.65
CA GLU A 139 21.88 20.23 -12.46
C GLU A 139 21.03 20.74 -11.29
N LYS A 140 21.05 22.05 -11.03
CA LYS A 140 20.15 22.68 -10.04
C LYS A 140 18.69 22.33 -10.25
N GLU A 141 18.19 22.46 -11.48
CA GLU A 141 16.79 22.19 -11.77
C GLU A 141 16.44 20.70 -11.55
N GLN A 142 17.36 19.79 -11.85
CA GLN A 142 17.20 18.36 -11.57
C GLN A 142 17.17 18.08 -10.07
N GLU A 143 18.05 18.72 -9.29
CA GLU A 143 18.07 18.61 -7.84
C GLU A 143 16.79 19.14 -7.20
N GLU A 144 16.31 20.30 -7.61
CA GLU A 144 15.04 20.86 -7.15
C GLU A 144 13.85 19.94 -7.47
N LYS A 145 13.82 19.37 -8.69
CA LYS A 145 12.81 18.38 -9.09
C LYS A 145 12.86 17.17 -8.16
N ASP A 146 14.04 16.66 -7.84
CA ASP A 146 14.21 15.54 -6.94
C ASP A 146 13.78 15.87 -5.51
N ILE A 147 14.18 17.03 -4.97
CA ILE A 147 13.75 17.52 -3.67
C ILE A 147 12.22 17.61 -3.61
N LYS A 148 11.56 18.10 -4.67
CA LYS A 148 10.10 18.17 -4.76
C LYS A 148 9.45 16.79 -4.76
N LYS A 149 9.98 15.83 -5.53
CA LYS A 149 9.53 14.42 -5.51
C LYS A 149 9.68 13.82 -4.12
N MET A 150 10.79 14.09 -3.45
CA MET A 150 11.08 13.59 -2.11
C MET A 150 10.12 14.17 -1.05
N LYS A 151 9.84 15.49 -1.11
CA LYS A 151 8.82 16.14 -0.28
C LYS A 151 7.43 15.57 -0.53
N GLN A 152 7.08 15.25 -1.78
CA GLN A 152 5.81 14.59 -2.11
C GLN A 152 5.72 13.19 -1.49
N LYS A 153 6.75 12.36 -1.64
CA LYS A 153 6.82 11.03 -1.01
C LYS A 153 6.67 11.10 0.50
N MET A 154 7.32 12.08 1.15
CA MET A 154 7.20 12.29 2.59
C MET A 154 5.75 12.63 3.01
N ARG A 155 5.05 13.47 2.23
CA ARG A 155 3.62 13.78 2.47
C ARG A 155 2.73 12.56 2.25
N GLU A 156 2.99 11.75 1.23
CA GLU A 156 2.27 10.50 0.98
C GLU A 156 2.44 9.51 2.14
N LEU A 157 3.67 9.38 2.66
CA LEU A 157 3.96 8.54 3.81
C LEU A 157 3.21 9.02 5.04
N LYS A 158 3.24 10.33 5.33
CA LYS A 158 2.49 10.92 6.45
C LYS A 158 0.99 10.63 6.35
N ASN A 159 0.39 10.86 5.17
CA ASN A 159 -1.03 10.56 4.96
C ASN A 159 -1.34 9.05 5.15
N LYS A 160 -0.43 8.15 4.74
CA LYS A 160 -0.60 6.70 4.96
C LYS A 160 -0.54 6.34 6.44
N PHE A 161 0.35 6.97 7.23
CA PHE A 161 0.39 6.79 8.68
C PHE A 161 -0.91 7.27 9.34
N ASP A 162 -1.35 8.49 9.01
CA ASP A 162 -2.61 9.06 9.52
C ASP A 162 -3.81 8.17 9.16
N GLN A 163 -3.80 7.59 7.95
CA GLN A 163 -4.84 6.67 7.49
C GLN A 163 -4.84 5.35 8.27
N LYS A 164 -3.67 4.80 8.61
CA LYS A 164 -3.53 3.63 9.48
C LYS A 164 -3.82 3.95 10.96
N GLY A 165 -3.89 5.24 11.33
CA GLY A 165 -4.10 5.67 12.72
C GLY A 165 -2.84 5.58 13.59
N ILE A 166 -1.65 5.53 12.98
CA ILE A 166 -0.38 5.50 13.68
C ILE A 166 0.06 6.95 13.88
N SER A 167 0.17 7.41 15.12
CA SER A 167 0.60 8.79 15.41
C SER A 167 2.08 8.97 15.09
N THR A 168 2.47 10.20 14.73
CA THR A 168 3.89 10.57 14.64
C THR A 168 4.63 10.39 15.97
N GLU A 169 3.91 10.44 17.09
CA GLU A 169 4.43 10.17 18.43
C GLU A 169 4.73 8.68 18.62
N ASP A 170 3.88 7.80 18.10
CA ASP A 170 4.12 6.34 18.11
C ASP A 170 5.37 6.00 17.31
N ILE A 171 5.58 6.67 16.18
CA ILE A 171 6.80 6.51 15.37
C ILE A 171 8.04 6.99 16.14
N LYS A 172 7.98 8.17 16.77
CA LYS A 172 9.07 8.70 17.62
C LYS A 172 9.33 7.78 18.80
N TYR A 173 8.29 7.20 19.40
CA TYR A 173 8.40 6.24 20.48
C TYR A 173 9.11 4.97 20.01
N ILE A 174 8.68 4.37 18.89
CA ILE A 174 9.32 3.20 18.27
C ILE A 174 10.79 3.49 17.95
N GLN A 175 11.09 4.66 17.38
CA GLN A 175 12.45 5.08 17.06
C GLN A 175 13.30 5.26 18.32
N ARG A 176 12.73 5.87 19.38
CA ARG A 176 13.40 6.02 20.68
C ARG A 176 13.69 4.67 21.32
N GLN A 177 12.76 3.71 21.25
CA GLN A 177 12.99 2.35 21.75
C GLN A 177 14.06 1.61 20.95
N LYS A 178 14.07 1.75 19.62
CA LYS A 178 15.15 1.21 18.77
C LYS A 178 16.51 1.79 19.13
N ARG A 179 16.62 3.11 19.25
CA ARG A 179 17.85 3.80 19.68
C ARG A 179 18.30 3.36 21.08
N LYS A 180 17.39 3.26 22.05
CA LYS A 180 17.70 2.75 23.40
C LYS A 180 18.27 1.33 23.33
N ARG A 181 17.66 0.45 22.53
CA ARG A 181 18.13 -0.93 22.35
C ARG A 181 19.50 -0.98 21.66
N GLU A 182 19.71 -0.19 20.62
CA GLU A 182 20.99 -0.09 19.89
C GLU A 182 22.09 0.46 20.79
N ASN A 183 21.84 1.57 21.49
CA ASN A 183 22.76 2.14 22.47
C ASN A 183 23.07 1.15 23.59
N LEU A 184 22.10 0.38 24.09
CA LEU A 184 22.33 -0.65 25.10
C LEU A 184 23.23 -1.77 24.55
N ILE A 185 23.00 -2.22 23.32
CA ILE A 185 23.85 -3.22 22.66
C ILE A 185 25.27 -2.68 22.50
N ASP A 186 25.43 -1.44 22.06
CA ASP A 186 26.75 -0.81 21.87
C ASP A 186 27.49 -0.56 23.18
N ASN A 187 26.79 -0.14 24.23
CA ASN A 187 27.34 -0.03 25.58
C ASN A 187 27.78 -1.40 26.12
N LEU A 188 26.98 -2.47 25.89
CA LEU A 188 27.37 -3.83 26.24
C LEU A 188 28.60 -4.28 25.44
N LYS A 189 28.71 -3.91 24.15
CA LYS A 189 29.93 -4.19 23.36
C LYS A 189 31.15 -3.50 23.96
N MET A 190 31.02 -2.21 24.29
CA MET A 190 32.11 -1.42 24.90
C MET A 190 32.51 -1.98 26.27
N ALA A 191 31.57 -2.32 27.14
CA ALA A 191 31.87 -2.91 28.44
C ALA A 191 32.65 -4.23 28.31
N GLN A 192 32.26 -5.11 27.36
CA GLN A 192 33.00 -6.35 27.10
C GLN A 192 34.42 -6.12 26.59
N ILE A 193 34.67 -5.05 25.82
CA ILE A 193 36.01 -4.66 25.38
C ILE A 193 36.82 -4.12 26.56
N SER A 194 36.26 -3.20 27.34
CA SER A 194 36.93 -2.52 28.44
C SER A 194 37.27 -3.45 29.62
N SER A 195 36.44 -4.44 29.95
CA SER A 195 36.81 -5.45 30.97
C SER A 195 38.02 -6.28 30.53
N SER A 196 38.35 -6.35 29.23
CA SER A 196 39.50 -7.12 28.75
C SER A 196 40.84 -6.39 28.90
N THR A 197 40.87 -5.07 29.13
CA THR A 197 42.12 -4.29 29.13
C THR A 197 42.86 -4.33 30.47
N PHE A 198 42.22 -4.76 31.56
CA PHE A 198 42.85 -4.92 32.89
C PHE A 198 43.10 -6.38 33.28
N GLY A 199 43.03 -7.33 32.33
CA GLY A 199 43.35 -8.74 32.58
C GLY A 199 42.31 -9.53 33.39
N ARG A 200 41.27 -8.88 33.95
CA ARG A 200 40.14 -9.52 34.64
C ARG A 200 38.91 -9.57 33.72
N LYS A 201 38.63 -10.75 33.16
CA LYS A 201 37.44 -10.97 32.32
C LYS A 201 36.23 -11.31 33.19
N ASP A 202 35.15 -10.56 33.01
CA ASP A 202 33.86 -10.92 33.60
C ASP A 202 33.35 -12.25 33.03
N LYS A 203 32.65 -13.03 33.86
CA LYS A 203 32.06 -14.31 33.44
C LYS A 203 30.91 -14.04 32.46
N LYS A 204 31.00 -14.60 31.25
CA LYS A 204 29.92 -14.52 30.25
C LYS A 204 28.68 -15.28 30.72
N LEU A 205 27.51 -14.66 30.63
CA LEU A 205 26.24 -15.37 30.84
C LEU A 205 25.98 -16.40 29.73
N LYS A 206 25.24 -17.47 30.06
CA LYS A 206 25.01 -18.65 29.20
C LYS A 206 24.43 -18.35 27.81
N LYS A 207 23.76 -17.20 27.61
CA LYS A 207 23.11 -16.80 26.34
C LYS A 207 23.67 -15.50 25.75
N GLU A 208 24.83 -15.04 26.22
CA GLU A 208 25.48 -13.88 25.63
C GLU A 208 25.98 -14.17 24.21
N LYS A 209 25.62 -13.30 23.27
CA LYS A 209 26.14 -13.39 21.90
C LYS A 209 27.63 -13.09 21.92
N LYS A 210 28.45 -13.98 21.36
CA LYS A 210 29.87 -13.70 21.11
C LYS A 210 29.97 -12.58 20.07
N LEU A 211 30.43 -11.40 20.48
CA LEU A 211 30.73 -10.31 19.56
C LEU A 211 32.04 -10.62 18.83
N LYS A 212 32.01 -10.57 17.49
CA LYS A 212 33.24 -10.56 16.69
C LYS A 212 33.82 -9.15 16.78
N LEU A 213 34.95 -9.00 17.48
CA LEU A 213 35.73 -7.76 17.42
C LEU A 213 36.45 -7.74 16.07
N GLN A 214 36.07 -6.80 15.20
CA GLN A 214 36.94 -6.44 14.09
C GLN A 214 38.04 -5.58 14.69
N ASN A 215 39.16 -6.22 15.00
CA ASN A 215 40.42 -5.49 15.14
C ASN A 215 40.70 -4.95 13.73
N ASP A 216 40.83 -3.63 13.61
CA ASP A 216 41.15 -2.88 12.39
C ASP A 216 39.97 -2.09 11.84
N LYS A 217 39.69 -0.97 12.53
CA LYS A 217 39.45 0.37 11.99
C LYS A 217 38.91 1.22 13.13
N ILE A 218 39.72 2.17 13.60
CA ILE A 218 39.18 3.36 14.26
C ILE A 218 38.29 4.01 13.21
N THR A 219 36.99 3.77 13.31
CA THR A 219 36.02 4.51 12.52
C THR A 219 36.05 5.92 13.10
N ASN A 220 36.87 6.78 12.49
CA ASN A 220 36.64 8.22 12.61
C ASN A 220 35.17 8.39 12.24
N GLN A 221 34.32 8.74 13.22
CA GLN A 221 32.98 9.19 12.93
C GLN A 221 33.15 10.48 12.14
N LYS A 222 33.35 10.35 10.83
CA LYS A 222 33.25 11.47 9.93
C LYS A 222 31.81 11.90 10.05
N TYR A 223 31.60 13.06 10.67
CA TYR A 223 30.41 13.84 10.44
C TYR A 223 30.48 14.28 8.98
N GLU A 224 30.14 13.37 8.07
CA GLU A 224 29.86 13.73 6.69
C GLU A 224 28.71 14.73 6.77
N LYS A 225 28.92 15.94 6.25
CA LYS A 225 27.83 16.87 5.99
C LYS A 225 26.88 16.13 5.06
N ARG A 226 25.82 15.56 5.62
CA ARG A 226 24.83 14.83 4.82
C ARG A 226 24.06 15.87 4.05
N ASP A 227 24.10 15.76 2.73
CA ASP A 227 23.24 16.58 1.91
C ASP A 227 21.78 16.29 2.26
N LEU A 228 20.96 17.34 2.26
CA LEU A 228 19.53 17.25 2.58
C LEU A 228 18.81 16.16 1.76
N LYS A 229 19.30 15.89 0.54
CA LYS A 229 18.79 14.85 -0.35
C LYS A 229 18.93 13.45 0.26
N ASP A 230 20.06 13.16 0.88
CA ASP A 230 20.35 11.85 1.46
C ASP A 230 19.56 11.61 2.74
N GLU A 231 19.42 12.63 3.57
CA GLU A 231 18.58 12.55 4.77
C GLU A 231 17.13 12.24 4.43
N VAL A 232 16.57 12.94 3.43
CA VAL A 232 15.19 12.71 3.02
C VAL A 232 15.03 11.32 2.38
N LYS A 233 16.02 10.84 1.63
CA LYS A 233 16.02 9.49 1.06
C LYS A 233 16.04 8.41 2.14
N GLN A 234 16.88 8.58 3.17
CA GLN A 234 16.93 7.67 4.32
C GLN A 234 15.61 7.68 5.11
N ASN A 235 15.06 8.85 5.39
CA ASN A 235 13.79 9.00 6.09
C ASN A 235 12.63 8.34 5.31
N ASN A 236 12.58 8.53 3.99
CA ASN A 236 11.60 7.88 3.12
C ASN A 236 11.74 6.34 3.17
N ARG A 237 12.97 5.83 3.17
CA ARG A 237 13.23 4.37 3.26
C ARG A 237 12.78 3.81 4.61
N LEU A 238 13.09 4.50 5.71
CA LEU A 238 12.68 4.09 7.07
C LEU A 238 11.16 4.11 7.22
N ALA A 239 10.50 5.17 6.74
CA ALA A 239 9.05 5.28 6.76
C ALA A 239 8.36 4.17 5.94
N ALA A 240 8.93 3.82 4.78
CA ALA A 240 8.42 2.71 3.97
C ALA A 240 8.53 1.35 4.67
N LEU A 241 9.63 1.10 5.40
CA LEU A 241 9.80 -0.12 6.19
C LEU A 241 8.75 -0.23 7.30
N VAL A 242 8.52 0.85 8.05
CA VAL A 242 7.51 0.87 9.13
C VAL A 242 6.11 0.60 8.56
N LEU A 243 5.78 1.18 7.40
CA LEU A 243 4.49 0.92 6.76
C LEU A 243 4.33 -0.51 6.25
N LYS A 244 5.41 -1.21 5.93
CA LYS A 244 5.38 -2.62 5.48
C LYS A 244 5.26 -3.60 6.64
N SER A 245 5.77 -3.23 7.82
CA SER A 245 5.70 -4.07 9.03
C SER A 245 4.37 -4.02 9.77
N VAL A 246 3.50 -3.06 9.44
CA VAL A 246 2.15 -2.89 10.03
C VAL A 246 1.09 -3.27 9.01
#